data_AF-A0AAV0KSU7-F1
#
_entry.id   AF-A0AAV0KSU7-F1
#
_cell.length_a   1.000
_cell.length_b   1.000
_cell.length_c   1.000
_cell.angle_alpha   90.00
_cell.angle_beta   90.00
_cell.angle_gamma   90.00
#
_symmetry.space_group_name_H-M   'P 1'
#
loop_
_entity.id
_entity.type
_entity.pdbx_description
1 polymer ?
#
loop_
_entity_poly.entity_id
_entity_poly.type
_entity_poly.pdbx_seq_one_letter_code
_entity_poly.pdbx_strand_id
1 'polypeptide(L)'
;MFEKGDHHHDHASASAYDTAWVAMVPSPNNKPSSPQFPGCLNWILHNQHKDGSWGIHPNLLRKDALSSTLACVLALKRWGIGNQHVHNGTSRSSGCLRDSRQQNPVGFDVIFPAMVEAAAVDFDLSLPLDAGVVDPMLRKRDDWLRMMMTTSSSSSRSKGHNAYLAYISEGMGNSRRHWQTALSFRRSNGSILNSPSATAAAFIHLRDSNSLDYLASIFDDDHLLLPAAGVAAVPTSYPHQVQTRLSLIDGIQNLGIQHHFRDQIKRGLDEIHTCWVQGDEDIFLDPTTCAMAFRILRLNGYPVFPGN
;
A
#
# COMPACT_ATOMS: atom_id res chain seq x y z
N MET A 1 27.41 25.67 -24.11
CA MET A 1 26.06 25.22 -24.48
C MET A 1 25.79 23.99 -23.62
N PHE A 2 25.41 24.23 -22.37
CA PHE A 2 25.09 23.17 -21.40
C PHE A 2 23.56 23.12 -21.35
N GLU A 3 22.99 22.11 -21.99
CA GLU A 3 21.58 21.79 -21.81
C GLU A 3 21.34 21.37 -20.36
N LYS A 4 20.23 21.86 -19.83
CA LYS A 4 19.73 21.61 -18.48
C LYS A 4 19.74 20.11 -18.20
N GLY A 5 20.35 19.71 -17.09
CA GLY A 5 20.27 18.35 -16.60
C GLY A 5 18.83 17.99 -16.28
N ASP A 6 18.35 16.94 -16.94
CA ASP A 6 17.11 16.27 -16.57
C ASP A 6 17.18 15.86 -15.09
N HIS A 7 16.19 16.30 -14.33
CA HIS A 7 15.94 15.80 -12.99
C HIS A 7 15.49 14.33 -13.13
N HIS A 8 16.40 13.40 -12.88
CA HIS A 8 16.02 11.99 -12.73
C HIS A 8 15.23 11.83 -11.43
N HIS A 9 13.92 11.62 -11.56
CA HIS A 9 12.98 11.41 -10.47
C HIS A 9 12.94 9.92 -10.08
N ASP A 10 12.95 9.64 -8.78
CA ASP A 10 12.83 8.29 -8.23
C ASP A 10 11.40 7.76 -8.44
N HIS A 11 11.21 6.79 -9.33
CA HIS A 11 9.91 6.19 -9.58
C HIS A 11 9.67 4.98 -8.66
N ALA A 12 8.72 5.06 -7.73
CA ALA A 12 8.25 3.86 -7.04
C ALA A 12 7.56 2.91 -8.01
N SER A 13 7.82 1.61 -7.83
CA SER A 13 7.12 0.57 -8.58
C SER A 13 5.63 0.58 -8.22
N ALA A 14 4.77 0.58 -9.24
CA ALA A 14 3.33 0.46 -9.07
C ALA A 14 2.95 -0.82 -8.31
N SER A 15 1.97 -0.71 -7.41
CA SER A 15 1.34 -1.82 -6.70
C SER A 15 -0.01 -2.13 -7.32
N ALA A 16 -0.17 -3.33 -7.88
CA ALA A 16 -1.45 -3.75 -8.44
C ALA A 16 -2.53 -3.89 -7.37
N TYR A 17 -2.16 -4.35 -6.17
CA TYR A 17 -3.05 -4.49 -5.03
C TYR A 17 -3.60 -3.13 -4.58
N ASP A 18 -2.73 -2.15 -4.34
CA ASP A 18 -3.14 -0.82 -3.91
C ASP A 18 -3.91 -0.08 -5.01
N THR A 19 -3.47 -0.20 -6.27
CA THR A 19 -4.18 0.37 -7.42
C THR A 19 -5.60 -0.17 -7.54
N ALA A 20 -5.82 -1.45 -7.24
CA ALA A 20 -7.15 -2.04 -7.21
C ALA A 20 -8.04 -1.47 -6.10
N TRP A 21 -7.51 -1.25 -4.90
CA TRP A 21 -8.25 -0.59 -3.83
C TRP A 21 -8.64 0.85 -4.18
N VAL A 22 -7.71 1.62 -4.76
CA VAL A 22 -7.98 2.99 -5.23
C VAL A 22 -9.01 2.99 -6.37
N ALA A 23 -8.92 2.03 -7.29
CA ALA A 23 -9.88 1.86 -8.38
C ALA A 23 -11.31 1.58 -7.88
N MET A 24 -11.49 1.05 -6.67
CA MET A 24 -12.82 0.82 -6.08
C MET A 24 -13.44 2.08 -5.48
N VAL A 25 -12.69 3.17 -5.30
CA VAL A 25 -13.20 4.41 -4.72
C VAL A 25 -14.29 5.02 -5.61
N PRO A 26 -15.53 5.16 -5.11
CA PRO A 26 -16.62 5.74 -5.89
C PRO A 26 -16.65 7.26 -5.77
N SER A 27 -16.97 7.96 -6.86
CA SER A 27 -17.09 9.42 -6.87
C SER A 27 -18.17 9.89 -5.88
N PRO A 28 -17.90 10.93 -5.05
CA PRO A 28 -18.83 11.37 -4.01
C PRO A 28 -20.11 12.00 -4.57
N ASN A 29 -20.09 12.54 -5.79
CA ASN A 29 -21.15 13.41 -6.31
C ASN A 29 -21.98 12.82 -7.46
N ASN A 30 -21.69 11.59 -7.92
CA ASN A 30 -22.31 11.02 -9.11
C ASN A 30 -23.38 9.96 -8.80
N LYS A 31 -24.53 10.06 -9.49
CA LYS A 31 -25.57 9.01 -9.57
C LYS A 31 -25.92 8.75 -11.05
N PRO A 32 -25.72 7.52 -11.59
CA PRO A 32 -25.18 6.34 -10.92
C PRO A 32 -23.72 6.53 -10.49
N SER A 33 -23.31 5.75 -9.47
CA SER A 33 -21.94 5.78 -8.95
C SER A 33 -20.95 5.48 -10.09
N SER A 34 -19.90 6.28 -10.19
CA SER A 34 -18.80 6.12 -11.14
C SER A 34 -17.46 6.09 -10.39
N PRO A 35 -16.41 5.50 -10.97
CA PRO A 35 -15.10 5.47 -10.32
C PRO A 35 -14.55 6.88 -10.17
N GLN A 36 -14.03 7.20 -8.98
CA GLN A 36 -13.34 8.46 -8.74
C GLN A 36 -12.00 8.52 -9.49
N PHE A 37 -11.32 7.38 -9.61
CA PHE A 37 -10.02 7.25 -10.26
C PHE A 37 -10.11 6.28 -11.46
N PRO A 38 -10.70 6.69 -12.59
CA PRO A 38 -10.87 5.81 -13.75
C PRO A 38 -9.53 5.38 -14.37
N GLY A 39 -8.47 6.17 -14.19
CA GLY A 39 -7.12 5.80 -14.63
C GLY A 39 -6.59 4.53 -13.95
N CYS A 40 -6.92 4.29 -12.68
CA CYS A 40 -6.55 3.06 -11.97
C CYS A 40 -7.21 1.82 -12.59
N LEU A 41 -8.48 1.94 -12.99
CA LEU A 41 -9.17 0.86 -13.71
C LEU A 41 -8.55 0.59 -15.07
N ASN A 42 -8.22 1.64 -15.81
CA ASN A 42 -7.54 1.50 -17.09
C ASN A 42 -6.17 0.82 -16.90
N TRP A 43 -5.42 1.19 -15.87
CA TRP A 43 -4.16 0.52 -15.56
C TRP A 43 -4.37 -0.98 -15.29
N ILE A 44 -5.36 -1.35 -14.47
CA ILE A 44 -5.66 -2.77 -14.17
C ILE A 44 -5.95 -3.55 -15.46
N LEU A 45 -6.76 -2.99 -16.38
CA LEU A 45 -7.10 -3.62 -17.66
C LEU A 45 -5.88 -3.86 -18.56
N HIS A 46 -4.85 -3.01 -18.50
CA HIS A 46 -3.67 -3.12 -19.37
C HIS A 46 -2.51 -3.90 -18.75
N ASN A 47 -2.59 -4.28 -17.46
CA ASN A 47 -1.47 -4.87 -16.71
C ASN A 47 -1.75 -6.30 -16.19
N GLN A 48 -2.73 -7.01 -16.76
CA GLN A 48 -2.91 -8.43 -16.47
C GLN A 48 -1.80 -9.26 -17.14
N HIS A 49 -1.15 -10.14 -16.38
CA HIS A 49 -0.18 -11.10 -16.93
C HIS A 49 -0.87 -12.15 -17.81
N LYS A 50 -0.08 -12.79 -18.68
CA LYS A 50 -0.57 -13.86 -19.57
C LYS A 50 -1.17 -15.06 -18.82
N ASP A 51 -0.77 -15.27 -17.57
CA ASP A 51 -1.31 -16.34 -16.69
C ASP A 51 -2.57 -15.92 -15.92
N GLY A 52 -3.11 -14.73 -16.21
CA GLY A 52 -4.29 -14.16 -15.57
C GLY A 52 -4.02 -13.39 -14.27
N SER A 53 -2.78 -13.38 -13.77
CA SER A 53 -2.46 -12.72 -12.50
C SER A 53 -2.14 -11.24 -12.64
N TRP A 54 -2.09 -10.54 -11.50
CA TRP A 54 -1.44 -9.24 -11.33
C TRP A 54 -0.39 -9.31 -10.22
N GLY A 55 0.63 -8.45 -10.25
CA GLY A 55 1.71 -8.36 -9.25
C GLY A 55 3.11 -8.39 -9.84
N ILE A 56 4.14 -8.13 -9.02
CA ILE A 56 5.50 -7.82 -9.50
C ILE A 56 6.29 -9.09 -9.89
N HIS A 57 6.01 -10.26 -9.29
CA HIS A 57 6.63 -11.54 -9.68
C HIS A 57 5.73 -12.77 -9.38
N PRO A 58 4.77 -13.12 -10.25
CA PRO A 58 3.71 -14.11 -9.94
C PRO A 58 4.20 -15.54 -9.68
N ASN A 59 5.44 -15.84 -10.06
CA ASN A 59 6.09 -17.14 -9.83
C ASN A 59 6.85 -17.22 -8.51
N LEU A 60 7.38 -16.10 -8.01
CA LEU A 60 8.19 -16.06 -6.78
C LEU A 60 7.34 -15.65 -5.57
N LEU A 61 6.45 -14.67 -5.73
CA LEU A 61 5.61 -14.12 -4.68
C LEU A 61 4.15 -14.56 -4.91
N ARG A 62 3.90 -15.87 -4.79
CA ARG A 62 2.61 -16.45 -5.22
C ARG A 62 1.40 -15.93 -4.43
N LYS A 63 1.57 -15.71 -3.12
CA LYS A 63 0.51 -15.17 -2.25
C LYS A 63 0.27 -13.67 -2.47
N ASP A 64 1.32 -12.91 -2.74
CA ASP A 64 1.21 -11.51 -3.15
C ASP A 64 0.46 -11.37 -4.48
N ALA A 65 0.83 -12.16 -5.49
CA ALA A 65 0.14 -12.20 -6.76
C ALA A 65 -1.31 -12.66 -6.61
N LEU A 66 -1.59 -13.60 -5.70
CA LEU A 66 -2.96 -14.03 -5.41
C LEU A 66 -3.80 -12.89 -4.79
N SER A 67 -3.26 -12.15 -3.82
CA SER A 67 -3.92 -10.97 -3.24
C SER A 67 -4.13 -9.86 -4.28
N SER A 68 -3.10 -9.54 -5.05
CA SER A 68 -3.17 -8.53 -6.11
C SER A 68 -4.21 -8.90 -7.18
N THR A 69 -4.24 -10.17 -7.58
CA THR A 69 -5.20 -10.68 -8.56
C THR A 69 -6.62 -10.58 -8.04
N LEU A 70 -6.87 -11.04 -6.81
CA LEU A 70 -8.21 -10.96 -6.23
C LEU A 70 -8.67 -9.51 -6.08
N ALA A 71 -7.82 -8.61 -5.58
CA ALA A 71 -8.15 -7.19 -5.49
C ALA A 71 -8.51 -6.60 -6.86
N CYS A 72 -7.71 -6.86 -7.91
CA CYS A 72 -7.97 -6.41 -9.27
C CYS A 72 -9.30 -6.96 -9.82
N VAL A 73 -9.58 -8.25 -9.58
CA VAL A 73 -10.85 -8.88 -9.97
C VAL A 73 -12.05 -8.21 -9.28
N LEU A 74 -11.95 -7.92 -7.97
CA LEU A 74 -12.99 -7.22 -7.23
C LEU A 74 -13.20 -5.79 -7.74
N ALA A 75 -12.12 -5.08 -8.07
CA ALA A 75 -12.20 -3.74 -8.66
C ALA A 75 -12.93 -3.75 -10.01
N LEU A 76 -12.61 -4.69 -10.90
CA LEU A 76 -13.28 -4.85 -12.18
C LEU A 76 -14.76 -5.24 -12.02
N LYS A 77 -15.04 -6.17 -11.09
CA LYS A 77 -16.41 -6.60 -10.74
C LYS A 77 -17.26 -5.46 -10.22
N ARG A 78 -16.72 -4.60 -9.37
CA ARG A 78 -17.42 -3.44 -8.80
C ARG A 78 -18.02 -2.52 -9.87
N TRP A 79 -17.33 -2.38 -10.99
CA TRP A 79 -17.72 -1.49 -12.08
C TRP A 79 -18.32 -2.22 -13.28
N GLY A 80 -18.47 -3.55 -13.21
CA GLY A 80 -19.06 -4.35 -14.28
C GLY A 80 -18.27 -4.33 -15.59
N ILE A 81 -16.93 -4.20 -15.52
CA ILE A 81 -16.06 -4.11 -16.68
C ILE A 81 -15.04 -5.25 -16.73
N GLY A 82 -14.41 -5.47 -17.88
CA GLY A 82 -13.28 -6.39 -17.99
C GLY A 82 -13.62 -7.86 -17.75
N ASN A 83 -14.79 -8.34 -18.18
CA ASN A 83 -15.25 -9.72 -17.94
C ASN A 83 -14.21 -10.80 -18.29
N GLN A 84 -13.47 -10.64 -19.39
CA GLN A 84 -12.39 -11.57 -19.75
C GLN A 84 -11.25 -11.56 -18.71
N HIS A 85 -10.86 -10.38 -18.23
CA HIS A 85 -9.84 -10.23 -17.21
C HIS A 85 -10.28 -10.85 -15.88
N VAL A 86 -11.56 -10.66 -15.51
CA VAL A 86 -12.18 -11.33 -14.35
C VAL A 86 -12.12 -12.85 -14.49
N HIS A 87 -12.53 -13.39 -15.63
CA HIS A 87 -12.50 -14.83 -15.90
C HIS A 87 -11.08 -15.40 -15.82
N ASN A 88 -10.11 -14.74 -16.47
CA ASN A 88 -8.72 -15.14 -16.45
C ASN A 88 -8.15 -15.10 -15.02
N GLY A 89 -8.44 -14.05 -14.26
CA GLY A 89 -7.94 -13.86 -12.89
C GLY A 89 -8.49 -14.88 -11.90
N THR A 90 -9.75 -15.29 -12.05
CA THR A 90 -10.33 -16.34 -11.20
C THR A 90 -9.90 -17.75 -11.60
N SER A 91 -9.51 -17.98 -12.86
CA SER A 91 -9.07 -19.30 -13.34
C SER A 91 -7.71 -19.76 -12.80
N ARG A 92 -6.95 -18.86 -12.15
CA ARG A 92 -5.60 -19.15 -11.65
C ARG A 92 -5.65 -20.13 -10.47
N SER A 93 -4.70 -21.08 -10.46
CA SER A 93 -4.55 -22.04 -9.36
C SER A 93 -4.23 -21.36 -8.03
N SER A 94 -5.02 -21.68 -7.02
CA SER A 94 -4.86 -21.25 -5.63
C SER A 94 -3.98 -22.20 -4.79
N GLY A 95 -3.24 -23.11 -5.44
CA GLY A 95 -2.43 -24.14 -4.77
C GLY A 95 -1.42 -23.61 -3.75
N CYS A 96 -0.98 -22.34 -3.89
CA CYS A 96 -0.08 -21.70 -2.93
C CYS A 96 -0.72 -21.40 -1.56
N LEU A 97 -2.05 -21.41 -1.44
CA LEU A 97 -2.74 -21.19 -0.16
C LEU A 97 -2.41 -22.27 0.87
N ARG A 98 -2.16 -23.50 0.42
CA ARG A 98 -1.79 -24.65 1.27
C ARG A 98 -0.29 -24.78 1.51
N ASP A 99 0.54 -24.06 0.77
CA ASP A 99 2.00 -24.16 0.89
C ASP A 99 2.50 -23.25 2.02
N SER A 100 2.82 -23.87 3.16
CA SER A 100 3.37 -23.18 4.33
C SER A 100 4.76 -22.60 4.10
N ARG A 101 5.46 -23.00 3.03
CA ARG A 101 6.78 -22.45 2.65
C ARG A 101 6.66 -21.11 1.93
N GLN A 102 5.47 -20.76 1.44
CA GLN A 102 5.23 -19.48 0.77
C GLN A 102 5.06 -18.37 1.81
N GLN A 103 5.84 -17.30 1.65
CA GLN A 103 5.77 -16.11 2.50
C GLN A 103 4.42 -15.41 2.32
N ASN A 104 3.84 -14.99 3.45
CA ASN A 104 2.62 -14.20 3.47
C ASN A 104 2.99 -12.72 3.30
N PRO A 105 2.33 -11.96 2.40
CA PRO A 105 2.40 -10.51 2.45
C PRO A 105 1.82 -9.99 3.77
N VAL A 106 2.16 -8.75 4.13
CA VAL A 106 1.66 -8.11 5.36
C VAL A 106 0.14 -8.15 5.38
N GLY A 107 -0.45 -8.57 6.51
CA GLY A 107 -1.90 -8.64 6.67
C GLY A 107 -2.60 -9.78 5.91
N PHE A 108 -1.88 -10.66 5.20
CA PHE A 108 -2.49 -11.69 4.36
C PHE A 108 -3.55 -12.53 5.07
N ASP A 109 -3.26 -13.01 6.28
CA ASP A 109 -4.17 -13.86 7.07
C ASP A 109 -5.47 -13.15 7.51
N VAL A 110 -5.58 -11.83 7.27
CA VAL A 110 -6.76 -11.02 7.58
C VAL A 110 -7.41 -10.50 6.30
N ILE A 111 -6.62 -9.84 5.46
CA ILE A 111 -7.10 -9.16 4.26
C ILE A 111 -7.56 -10.16 3.20
N PHE A 112 -6.74 -11.18 2.89
CA PHE A 112 -7.08 -12.12 1.82
C PHE A 112 -8.40 -12.88 2.10
N PRO A 113 -8.63 -13.44 3.31
CA PRO A 113 -9.91 -14.04 3.63
C PRO A 113 -11.08 -13.04 3.58
N ALA A 114 -10.88 -11.78 3.98
CA ALA A 114 -11.90 -10.73 3.86
C ALA A 114 -12.27 -10.46 2.40
N MET A 115 -11.30 -10.43 1.48
CA MET A 115 -11.58 -10.30 0.05
C MET A 115 -12.30 -11.53 -0.52
N VAL A 116 -11.98 -12.75 -0.05
CA VAL A 116 -12.69 -13.97 -0.46
C VAL A 116 -14.15 -13.95 -0.01
N GLU A 117 -14.41 -13.50 1.22
CA GLU A 117 -15.76 -13.30 1.74
C GLU A 117 -16.52 -12.22 0.94
N ALA A 118 -15.89 -11.07 0.70
CA ALA A 118 -16.47 -9.98 -0.09
C ALA A 118 -16.78 -10.42 -1.53
N ALA A 119 -15.92 -11.24 -2.15
CA ALA A 119 -16.18 -11.79 -3.49
C ALA A 119 -17.55 -12.48 -3.57
N ALA A 120 -17.87 -13.31 -2.58
CA ALA A 120 -19.14 -14.03 -2.52
C ALA A 120 -20.30 -13.12 -2.11
N VAL A 121 -20.14 -12.31 -1.05
CA VAL A 121 -21.23 -11.56 -0.42
C VAL A 121 -21.57 -10.27 -1.18
N ASP A 122 -20.56 -9.53 -1.62
CA ASP A 122 -20.72 -8.18 -2.18
C ASP A 122 -20.72 -8.15 -3.72
N PHE A 123 -20.12 -9.16 -4.36
CA PHE A 123 -19.87 -9.14 -5.82
C PHE A 123 -20.46 -10.33 -6.60
N ASP A 124 -21.16 -11.24 -5.92
CA ASP A 124 -21.73 -12.47 -6.50
C ASP A 124 -20.71 -13.21 -7.38
N LEU A 125 -19.49 -13.36 -6.85
CA LEU A 125 -18.37 -13.99 -7.53
C LEU A 125 -18.02 -15.32 -6.85
N SER A 126 -18.30 -16.41 -7.57
CA SER A 126 -17.83 -17.74 -7.18
C SER A 126 -16.34 -17.89 -7.52
N LEU A 127 -15.51 -18.04 -6.50
CA LEU A 127 -14.09 -18.34 -6.65
C LEU A 127 -13.88 -19.86 -6.66
N PRO A 128 -12.98 -20.40 -7.50
CA PRO A 128 -12.66 -21.83 -7.54
C PRO A 128 -11.74 -22.21 -6.36
N LEU A 129 -12.23 -21.98 -5.14
CA LEU A 129 -11.56 -22.33 -3.90
C LEU A 129 -12.34 -23.44 -3.21
N ASP A 130 -11.63 -24.48 -2.79
CA ASP A 130 -12.20 -25.60 -2.04
C ASP A 130 -12.66 -25.13 -0.65
N ALA A 131 -13.84 -25.59 -0.21
CA ALA A 131 -14.39 -25.26 1.11
C ALA A 131 -13.45 -25.71 2.25
N GLY A 132 -12.72 -26.81 2.05
CA GLY A 132 -11.66 -27.26 2.95
C GLY A 132 -10.46 -26.31 3.07
N VAL A 133 -10.33 -25.31 2.20
CA VAL A 133 -9.36 -24.20 2.31
C VAL A 133 -10.03 -22.94 2.85
N VAL A 134 -11.21 -22.61 2.33
CA VAL A 134 -11.90 -21.36 2.66
C VAL A 134 -12.36 -21.35 4.12
N ASP A 135 -13.01 -22.40 4.60
CA ASP A 135 -13.58 -22.39 5.95
C ASP A 135 -12.53 -22.33 7.05
N PRO A 136 -11.42 -23.12 7.02
CA PRO A 136 -10.37 -22.99 8.01
C PRO A 136 -9.70 -21.61 7.98
N MET A 137 -9.54 -21.04 6.78
CA MET A 137 -8.94 -19.72 6.60
C MET A 137 -9.81 -18.61 7.23
N LEU A 138 -11.12 -18.61 6.97
CA LEU A 138 -12.06 -17.66 7.58
C LEU A 138 -12.14 -17.85 9.10
N ARG A 139 -12.24 -19.10 9.58
CA ARG A 139 -12.24 -19.39 11.03
C ARG A 139 -10.97 -18.87 11.70
N LYS A 140 -9.79 -19.12 11.12
CA LYS A 140 -8.50 -18.65 11.65
C LYS A 140 -8.46 -17.13 11.74
N ARG A 141 -8.93 -16.42 10.70
CA ARG A 141 -9.06 -14.96 10.73
C ARG A 141 -9.95 -14.52 11.88
N ASP A 142 -11.14 -15.10 11.99
CA ASP A 142 -12.14 -14.67 12.97
C ASP A 142 -11.70 -14.96 14.42
N ASP A 143 -11.05 -16.09 14.66
CA ASP A 143 -10.44 -16.41 15.95
C ASP A 143 -9.33 -15.41 16.31
N TRP A 144 -8.48 -15.07 15.34
CA TRP A 144 -7.43 -14.08 15.53
C TRP A 144 -8.03 -12.69 15.83
N LEU A 145 -9.03 -12.26 15.07
CA LEU A 145 -9.72 -10.98 15.29
C LEU A 145 -10.41 -10.95 16.66
N ARG A 146 -11.09 -12.04 17.05
CA ARG A 146 -11.70 -12.16 18.40
C ARG A 146 -10.65 -12.07 19.49
N MET A 147 -9.54 -12.80 19.37
CA MET A 147 -8.42 -12.74 20.32
C MET A 147 -7.90 -11.31 20.45
N MET A 148 -7.64 -10.64 19.33
CA MET A 148 -7.15 -9.27 19.33
C MET A 148 -8.15 -8.29 19.95
N MET A 149 -9.45 -8.50 19.78
CA MET A 149 -10.48 -7.66 20.39
C MET A 149 -10.66 -7.92 21.89
N THR A 150 -10.60 -9.18 22.36
CA THR A 150 -10.83 -9.50 23.78
C THR A 150 -9.66 -9.14 24.68
N THR A 151 -8.41 -9.20 24.18
CA THR A 151 -7.23 -8.69 24.89
C THR A 151 -7.25 -7.17 25.07
N SER A 152 -8.20 -6.45 24.44
CA SER A 152 -8.32 -4.98 24.54
C SER A 152 -8.94 -4.49 25.85
N SER A 153 -9.50 -5.37 26.67
CA SER A 153 -10.11 -5.03 27.97
C SER A 153 -9.07 -4.93 29.10
N SER A 154 -7.84 -5.39 28.87
CA SER A 154 -6.70 -5.16 29.76
C SER A 154 -5.86 -4.00 29.21
N SER A 155 -5.40 -3.14 30.12
CA SER A 155 -4.87 -1.79 29.92
C SER A 155 -3.56 -1.65 29.13
N SER A 156 -3.23 -2.53 28.19
CA SER A 156 -1.98 -2.41 27.42
C SER A 156 -2.04 -3.04 26.03
N ARG A 157 -2.79 -2.46 25.09
CA ARG A 157 -2.45 -2.61 23.67
C ARG A 157 -1.21 -1.77 23.40
N SER A 158 -0.13 -2.38 22.93
CA SER A 158 1.03 -1.62 22.48
C SER A 158 0.61 -0.73 21.30
N LYS A 159 1.11 0.51 21.24
CA LYS A 159 0.84 1.43 20.11
C LYS A 159 1.14 0.77 18.76
N GLY A 160 2.20 -0.05 18.69
CA GLY A 160 2.58 -0.80 17.49
C GLY A 160 1.52 -1.82 17.04
N HIS A 161 0.83 -2.48 17.96
CA HIS A 161 -0.23 -3.41 17.60
C HIS A 161 -1.45 -2.70 16.98
N ASN A 162 -1.80 -1.51 17.49
CA ASN A 162 -2.84 -0.68 16.87
C ASN A 162 -2.42 -0.13 15.51
N ALA A 163 -1.16 0.27 15.36
CA ALA A 163 -0.61 0.70 14.07
C ALA A 163 -0.71 -0.43 13.03
N TYR A 164 -0.37 -1.66 13.41
CA TYR A 164 -0.51 -2.82 12.53
C TYR A 164 -1.97 -3.02 12.09
N LEU A 165 -2.94 -2.97 13.00
CA LEU A 165 -4.36 -3.10 12.64
C LEU A 165 -4.86 -1.94 11.75
N ALA A 166 -4.36 -0.73 11.96
CA ALA A 166 -4.67 0.41 11.11
C ALA A 166 -4.13 0.21 9.69
N TYR A 167 -2.92 -0.34 9.57
CA TYR A 167 -2.27 -0.60 8.28
C TYR A 167 -3.01 -1.66 7.43
N ILE A 168 -3.66 -2.63 8.08
CA ILE A 168 -4.42 -3.70 7.40
C ILE A 168 -5.93 -3.47 7.44
N SER A 169 -6.36 -2.22 7.65
CA SER A 169 -7.75 -1.86 7.96
C SER A 169 -8.74 -2.23 6.84
N GLU A 170 -8.28 -2.34 5.61
CA GLU A 170 -9.09 -2.80 4.48
C GLU A 170 -9.57 -4.26 4.63
N GLY A 171 -8.90 -5.06 5.45
CA GLY A 171 -9.29 -6.43 5.81
C GLY A 171 -10.16 -6.55 7.07
N MET A 172 -10.44 -5.44 7.76
CA MET A 172 -11.03 -5.45 9.11
C MET A 172 -12.56 -5.29 9.13
N GLY A 173 -13.20 -5.23 7.96
CA GLY A 173 -14.66 -5.16 7.78
C GLY A 173 -15.32 -3.86 8.26
N ASN A 174 -16.64 -3.91 8.47
CA ASN A 174 -17.49 -2.72 8.71
C ASN A 174 -17.59 -2.27 10.18
N SER A 175 -16.67 -2.67 11.06
CA SER A 175 -16.74 -2.31 12.48
C SER A 175 -16.36 -0.85 12.71
N ARG A 176 -17.31 -0.04 13.18
CA ARG A 176 -17.09 1.38 13.51
C ARG A 176 -15.94 1.61 14.50
N ARG A 177 -15.76 0.71 15.48
CA ARG A 177 -14.66 0.79 16.45
C ARG A 177 -13.29 0.57 15.81
N HIS A 178 -13.20 -0.31 14.81
CA HIS A 178 -11.94 -0.53 14.08
C HIS A 178 -11.55 0.72 13.30
N TRP A 179 -12.52 1.30 12.58
CA TRP A 179 -12.29 2.52 11.81
C TRP A 179 -11.91 3.72 12.69
N GLN A 180 -12.49 3.86 13.89
CA GLN A 180 -12.05 4.87 14.86
C GLN A 180 -10.59 4.67 15.28
N THR A 181 -10.18 3.42 15.51
CA THR A 181 -8.77 3.11 15.82
C THR A 181 -7.87 3.38 14.63
N ALA A 182 -8.27 2.99 13.40
CA ALA A 182 -7.47 3.22 12.20
C ALA A 182 -7.26 4.73 11.93
N LEU A 183 -8.32 5.52 12.07
CA LEU A 183 -8.26 6.98 11.90
C LEU A 183 -7.40 7.69 12.97
N SER A 184 -7.10 7.06 14.11
CA SER A 184 -6.14 7.63 15.07
C SER A 184 -4.68 7.49 14.62
N PHE A 185 -4.41 6.76 13.53
CA PHE A 185 -3.09 6.66 12.86
C PHE A 185 -3.05 7.43 11.55
N ARG A 186 -4.04 8.32 11.33
CA ARG A 186 -4.03 9.21 10.17
C ARG A 186 -2.86 10.18 10.28
N ARG A 187 -2.12 10.33 9.18
CA ARG A 187 -1.03 11.29 9.03
C ARG A 187 -1.55 12.67 8.62
N SER A 188 -0.70 13.67 8.73
CA SER A 188 -0.98 15.05 8.32
C SER A 188 -1.41 15.19 6.84
N ASN A 189 -0.91 14.32 5.96
CA ASN A 189 -1.30 14.25 4.55
C ASN A 189 -2.67 13.60 4.28
N GLY A 190 -3.40 13.18 5.32
CA GLY A 190 -4.72 12.55 5.20
C GLY A 190 -4.70 11.02 5.06
N SER A 191 -3.53 10.42 4.80
CA SER A 191 -3.39 8.97 4.68
C SER A 191 -3.53 8.24 6.01
N ILE A 192 -3.94 6.98 5.96
CA ILE A 192 -3.70 6.02 7.04
C ILE A 192 -2.32 5.40 6.78
N LEU A 193 -1.33 5.80 7.59
CA LEU A 193 0.04 5.25 7.55
C LEU A 193 0.69 5.24 6.14
N ASN A 194 0.46 6.27 5.33
CA ASN A 194 0.94 6.37 3.94
C ASN A 194 0.48 5.22 3.03
N SER A 195 -0.50 4.39 3.42
CA SER A 195 -1.01 3.26 2.63
C SER A 195 -2.20 3.70 1.76
N PRO A 196 -2.09 3.61 0.41
CA PRO A 196 -3.23 3.87 -0.47
C PRO A 196 -4.38 2.87 -0.28
N SER A 197 -4.11 1.57 -0.08
CA SER A 197 -5.17 0.58 0.14
C SER A 197 -6.00 0.85 1.40
N ALA A 198 -5.35 1.07 2.55
CA ALA A 198 -6.01 1.37 3.81
C ALA A 198 -6.81 2.67 3.74
N THR A 199 -6.25 3.69 3.08
CA THR A 199 -6.90 4.99 2.91
C THR A 199 -8.09 4.93 1.94
N ALA A 200 -7.98 4.18 0.85
CA ALA A 200 -9.09 3.92 -0.07
C ALA A 200 -10.24 3.19 0.62
N ALA A 201 -9.93 2.17 1.42
CA ALA A 201 -10.92 1.47 2.22
C ALA A 201 -11.62 2.40 3.22
N ALA A 202 -10.87 3.27 3.92
CA ALA A 202 -11.45 4.28 4.81
C ALA A 202 -12.45 5.18 4.09
N PHE A 203 -12.13 5.67 2.89
CA PHE A 203 -13.09 6.45 2.11
C PHE A 203 -14.31 5.63 1.68
N ILE A 204 -14.11 4.40 1.18
CA ILE A 204 -15.21 3.53 0.73
C ILE A 204 -16.24 3.30 1.85
N HIS A 205 -15.77 3.11 3.09
CA HIS A 205 -16.63 2.81 4.24
C HIS A 205 -17.15 4.05 4.97
N LEU A 206 -16.33 5.10 5.11
CA LEU A 206 -16.62 6.22 6.02
C LEU A 206 -16.90 7.53 5.31
N ARG A 207 -16.56 7.64 4.01
CA ARG A 207 -16.62 8.90 3.25
C ARG A 207 -15.79 10.02 3.87
N ASP A 208 -14.63 9.68 4.45
CA ASP A 208 -13.69 10.63 5.04
C ASP A 208 -13.01 11.47 3.94
N SER A 209 -13.21 12.79 3.93
CA SER A 209 -12.67 13.67 2.89
C SER A 209 -11.14 13.69 2.86
N ASN A 210 -10.48 13.63 4.02
CA ASN A 210 -9.01 13.63 4.09
C ASN A 210 -8.40 12.43 3.34
N SER A 211 -9.07 11.27 3.43
CA SER A 211 -8.69 10.08 2.69
C SER A 211 -8.79 10.30 1.17
N LEU A 212 -9.81 11.03 0.71
CA LEU A 212 -9.96 11.36 -0.71
C LEU A 212 -8.88 12.36 -1.17
N ASP A 213 -8.61 13.38 -0.36
CA ASP A 213 -7.61 14.41 -0.66
C ASP A 213 -6.22 13.79 -0.78
N TYR A 214 -5.86 12.87 0.14
CA TYR A 214 -4.63 12.08 0.03
C TYR A 214 -4.56 11.31 -1.28
N LEU A 215 -5.59 10.53 -1.62
CA LEU A 215 -5.60 9.70 -2.83
C LEU A 215 -5.53 10.54 -4.11
N ALA A 216 -6.15 11.71 -4.12
CA ALA A 216 -6.04 12.66 -5.23
C ALA A 216 -4.60 13.21 -5.34
N SER A 217 -3.98 13.57 -4.22
CA SER A 217 -2.62 14.11 -4.19
C SER A 217 -1.55 13.17 -4.76
N ILE A 218 -1.79 11.85 -4.77
CA ILE A 218 -0.88 10.87 -5.39
C ILE A 218 -0.77 11.12 -6.90
N PHE A 219 -1.83 11.63 -7.53
CA PHE A 219 -1.89 11.87 -8.97
C PHE A 219 -1.59 13.32 -9.37
N ASP A 220 -1.63 14.26 -8.42
CA ASP A 220 -1.29 15.67 -8.64
C ASP A 220 0.22 15.92 -8.64
N ASP A 221 1.02 14.96 -8.18
CA ASP A 221 2.48 15.03 -8.26
C ASP A 221 2.94 14.68 -9.68
N ASP A 222 3.37 15.72 -10.43
CA ASP A 222 3.93 15.63 -11.78
C ASP A 222 5.05 14.58 -11.90
N HIS A 223 5.69 14.17 -10.79
CA HIS A 223 6.80 13.22 -10.75
C HIS A 223 6.38 11.73 -10.76
N LEU A 224 5.10 11.41 -10.52
CA LEU A 224 4.54 10.06 -10.64
C LEU A 224 3.98 9.77 -12.05
N LEU A 225 3.87 10.80 -12.88
CA LEU A 225 3.46 10.67 -14.27
C LEU A 225 4.60 10.07 -15.10
N LEU A 226 4.57 8.75 -15.28
CA LEU A 226 5.28 8.13 -16.39
C LEU A 226 4.77 8.81 -17.68
N PRO A 227 5.62 9.53 -18.46
CA PRO A 227 5.18 10.30 -19.63
C PRO A 227 4.64 9.43 -20.77
N ALA A 228 4.76 8.11 -20.62
CA ALA A 228 4.23 7.13 -21.56
C ALA A 228 2.93 6.52 -21.00
N ALA A 229 1.80 7.02 -21.51
CA ALA A 229 0.50 6.30 -21.59
C ALA A 229 -0.48 6.33 -20.40
N GLY A 230 -0.75 7.48 -19.76
CA GLY A 230 -1.99 7.66 -19.00
C GLY A 230 -2.19 6.65 -17.84
N VAL A 231 -1.08 6.26 -17.22
CA VAL A 231 -1.01 5.24 -16.17
C VAL A 231 -1.24 5.90 -14.81
N ALA A 232 -2.47 5.79 -14.29
CA ALA A 232 -2.76 6.17 -12.90
C ALA A 232 -2.67 4.92 -12.01
N ALA A 233 -1.45 4.48 -11.74
CA ALA A 233 -1.19 3.43 -10.75
C ALA A 233 -0.58 4.04 -9.49
N VAL A 234 -0.83 3.43 -8.34
CA VAL A 234 -0.31 3.90 -7.06
C VAL A 234 0.73 2.91 -6.51
N PRO A 235 1.72 3.38 -5.75
CA PRO A 235 2.66 2.49 -5.04
C PRO A 235 2.00 1.84 -3.81
N THR A 236 2.74 0.97 -3.12
CA THR A 236 2.29 0.42 -1.82
C THR A 236 2.31 1.45 -0.69
N SER A 237 3.16 2.48 -0.80
CA SER A 237 3.20 3.60 0.15
C SER A 237 3.57 4.92 -0.54
N TYR A 238 2.97 6.01 -0.08
CA TYR A 238 3.24 7.36 -0.57
C TYR A 238 3.03 8.43 0.52
N PRO A 239 3.86 9.48 0.61
CA PRO A 239 5.13 9.66 -0.09
C PRO A 239 6.24 8.72 0.42
N HIS A 240 7.28 8.54 -0.38
CA HIS A 240 8.46 7.70 -0.03
C HIS A 240 9.79 8.40 -0.31
N GLN A 241 9.78 9.70 -0.63
CA GLN A 241 10.95 10.46 -1.09
C GLN A 241 12.10 10.43 -0.07
N VAL A 242 11.79 10.63 1.22
CA VAL A 242 12.78 10.57 2.31
C VAL A 242 13.40 9.17 2.41
N GLN A 243 12.57 8.13 2.41
CA GLN A 243 13.03 6.74 2.51
C GLN A 243 13.90 6.35 1.31
N THR A 244 13.45 6.62 0.08
CA THR A 244 14.22 6.29 -1.13
C THR A 244 15.56 6.99 -1.15
N ARG A 245 15.60 8.27 -0.79
CA ARG A 245 16.84 9.03 -0.73
C ARG A 245 17.80 8.50 0.33
N LEU A 246 17.29 8.14 1.51
CA LEU A 246 18.08 7.48 2.55
C LEU A 246 18.65 6.15 2.06
N SER A 247 17.84 5.31 1.43
CA SER A 247 18.27 4.03 0.86
C SER A 247 19.31 4.20 -0.24
N LEU A 248 19.15 5.20 -1.11
CA LEU A 248 20.10 5.51 -2.17
C LEU A 248 21.45 5.94 -1.61
N ILE A 249 21.45 6.89 -0.66
CA ILE A 249 22.68 7.37 0.00
C ILE A 249 23.36 6.21 0.73
N ASP A 250 22.61 5.42 1.48
CA ASP A 250 23.15 4.27 2.20
C ASP A 250 23.76 3.24 1.26
N GLY A 251 23.08 2.91 0.15
CA GLY A 251 23.59 2.01 -0.88
C GLY A 251 24.90 2.50 -1.49
N ILE A 252 24.96 3.78 -1.86
CA ILE A 252 26.17 4.41 -2.41
C ILE A 252 27.34 4.36 -1.42
N GLN A 253 27.08 4.64 -0.14
CA GLN A 253 28.10 4.60 0.92
C GLN A 253 28.58 3.18 1.20
N ASN A 254 27.66 2.21 1.27
CA ASN A 254 28.00 0.80 1.53
C ASN A 254 28.78 0.17 0.37
N LEU A 255 28.60 0.65 -0.86
CA LEU A 255 29.37 0.21 -2.03
C LEU A 255 30.77 0.87 -2.12
N GLY A 256 31.08 1.86 -1.29
CA GLY A 256 32.37 2.57 -1.30
C GLY A 256 32.56 3.54 -2.46
N ILE A 257 31.48 3.86 -3.21
CA ILE A 257 31.52 4.70 -4.42
C ILE A 257 31.09 6.16 -4.16
N GLN A 258 30.88 6.54 -2.90
CA GLN A 258 30.39 7.87 -2.51
C GLN A 258 31.25 9.05 -3.00
N HIS A 259 32.54 8.82 -3.27
CA HIS A 259 33.44 9.88 -3.71
C HIS A 259 33.09 10.43 -5.10
N HIS A 260 32.35 9.67 -5.92
CA HIS A 260 31.82 10.12 -7.21
C HIS A 260 30.56 10.99 -7.10
N PHE A 261 29.88 10.97 -5.95
CA PHE A 261 28.56 11.57 -5.76
C PHE A 261 28.51 12.56 -4.59
N ARG A 262 29.66 13.16 -4.21
CA ARG A 262 29.78 13.98 -3.00
C ARG A 262 28.73 15.10 -2.93
N ASP A 263 28.56 15.84 -4.01
CA ASP A 263 27.64 16.98 -4.05
C ASP A 263 26.16 16.53 -4.03
N GLN A 264 25.85 15.44 -4.73
CA GLN A 264 24.52 14.82 -4.74
C GLN A 264 24.13 14.31 -3.35
N ILE A 265 25.05 13.58 -2.70
CA ILE A 265 24.85 13.08 -1.33
C ILE A 265 24.67 14.26 -0.37
N LYS A 266 25.52 15.29 -0.45
CA LYS A 266 25.41 16.46 0.43
C LYS A 266 24.05 17.16 0.31
N ARG A 267 23.61 17.47 -0.92
CA ARG A 267 22.26 18.04 -1.14
C ARG A 267 21.17 17.12 -0.58
N GLY A 268 21.31 15.81 -0.81
CA GLY A 268 20.40 14.82 -0.28
C GLY A 268 20.26 14.85 1.24
N LEU A 269 21.40 14.93 1.93
CA LEU A 269 21.48 15.00 3.38
C LEU A 269 21.00 16.34 3.94
N ASP A 270 21.26 17.46 3.25
CA ASP A 270 20.77 18.79 3.66
C ASP A 270 19.23 18.83 3.68
N GLU A 271 18.58 18.22 2.68
CA GLU A 271 17.11 18.10 2.63
C GLU A 271 16.58 17.16 3.73
N ILE A 272 17.18 15.97 3.90
CA ILE A 272 16.80 15.03 4.98
C ILE A 272 16.99 15.68 6.37
N HIS A 273 18.07 16.43 6.56
CA HIS A 273 18.32 17.14 7.82
C HIS A 273 17.28 18.23 8.06
N THR A 274 16.81 18.90 7.01
CA THR A 274 15.72 19.88 7.12
C THR A 274 14.44 19.20 7.62
N CYS A 275 14.05 18.07 7.03
CA CYS A 275 12.93 17.25 7.51
C CYS A 275 13.13 16.79 8.97
N TRP A 276 14.36 16.37 9.33
CA TRP A 276 14.68 15.97 10.70
C TRP A 276 14.46 17.11 11.70
N VAL A 277 14.97 18.31 11.40
CA VAL A 277 14.84 19.49 12.28
C VAL A 277 13.38 19.94 12.39
N GLN A 278 12.60 19.76 11.34
CA GLN A 278 11.17 20.11 11.31
C GLN A 278 10.28 19.11 12.04
N GLY A 279 10.80 17.96 12.47
CA GLY A 279 9.99 16.92 13.11
C GLY A 279 9.07 16.20 12.12
N ASP A 280 9.50 16.03 10.87
CA ASP A 280 8.68 15.46 9.80
C ASP A 280 8.17 14.06 10.13
N GLU A 281 6.85 13.86 10.02
CA GLU A 281 6.17 12.59 10.29
C GLU A 281 6.72 11.44 9.43
N ASP A 282 7.19 11.72 8.22
CA ASP A 282 7.79 10.71 7.34
C ASP A 282 9.10 10.14 7.88
N ILE A 283 9.81 10.88 8.74
CA ILE A 283 10.98 10.38 9.46
C ILE A 283 10.54 9.72 10.76
N PHE A 284 9.79 10.42 11.61
CA PHE A 284 9.63 10.03 13.02
C PHE A 284 8.55 8.97 13.25
N LEU A 285 7.56 8.84 12.35
CA LEU A 285 6.50 7.83 12.49
C LEU A 285 6.85 6.48 11.85
N ASP A 286 7.96 6.39 11.10
CA ASP A 286 8.50 5.12 10.61
C ASP A 286 9.83 4.78 11.31
N PRO A 287 9.88 3.74 12.16
CA PRO A 287 11.08 3.41 12.92
C PRO A 287 12.31 3.10 12.07
N THR A 288 12.11 2.50 10.88
CA THR A 288 13.19 2.15 9.96
C THR A 288 13.81 3.41 9.37
N THR A 289 12.98 4.31 8.87
CA THR A 289 13.37 5.60 8.28
C THR A 289 14.02 6.49 9.34
N CYS A 290 13.46 6.56 10.55
CA CYS A 290 14.06 7.28 11.67
C CYS A 290 15.48 6.77 12.00
N ALA A 291 15.64 5.45 12.13
CA ALA A 291 16.94 4.85 12.44
C ALA A 291 17.97 5.08 11.32
N MET A 292 17.55 4.95 10.06
CA MET A 292 18.39 5.23 8.90
C MET A 292 18.80 6.71 8.85
N ALA A 293 17.84 7.62 8.98
CA ALA A 293 18.09 9.07 8.99
C ALA A 293 19.08 9.45 10.10
N PHE A 294 18.84 8.99 11.32
CA PHE A 294 19.74 9.25 12.45
C PHE A 294 21.16 8.77 12.17
N ARG A 295 21.33 7.51 11.75
CA ARG A 295 22.65 6.94 11.47
C ARG A 295 23.36 7.70 10.36
N ILE A 296 22.69 7.90 9.23
CA ILE A 296 23.30 8.49 8.03
C ILE A 296 23.65 9.97 8.27
N LEU A 297 22.75 10.75 8.86
CA LEU A 297 23.02 12.14 9.21
C LEU A 297 24.20 12.26 10.18
N ARG A 298 24.21 11.45 11.24
CA ARG A 298 25.28 11.46 12.24
C ARG A 298 26.65 11.09 11.66
N LEU A 299 26.71 10.07 10.81
CA LEU A 299 27.95 9.65 10.15
C LEU A 299 28.51 10.71 9.19
N ASN A 300 27.65 11.58 8.65
CA ASN A 300 28.04 12.68 7.76
C ASN A 300 28.23 14.03 8.50
N GLY A 301 28.23 14.03 9.84
CA GLY A 301 28.57 15.21 10.64
C GLY A 301 27.41 16.19 10.90
N TYR A 302 26.17 15.80 10.60
CA TYR A 302 24.99 16.62 10.92
C TYR A 302 24.64 16.55 12.42
N PRO A 303 24.16 17.65 13.02
CA PRO A 303 23.82 17.70 14.44
C PRO A 303 22.47 17.01 14.71
N VAL A 304 22.49 15.69 14.95
CA VAL A 304 21.32 14.89 15.34
C VAL A 304 21.49 14.25 16.71
N PHE A 305 20.43 14.25 17.52
CA PHE A 305 20.45 13.78 18.91
C PHE A 305 19.44 12.64 19.13
N PRO A 306 19.77 11.63 19.96
CA PRO A 306 18.81 10.61 20.33
C PRO A 306 17.73 11.22 21.24
N GLY A 307 16.46 11.03 20.90
CA GLY A 307 15.31 11.49 21.70
C GLY A 307 14.53 12.68 21.16
N ASN A 308 14.85 13.14 19.94
CA ASN A 308 13.95 14.00 19.16
C ASN A 308 12.73 13.20 18.67
#